data_AF-A4RVC1-F1
#
_entry.id   AF-A4RVC1-F1
#
_cell.length_a   1.000
_cell.length_b   1.000
_cell.length_c   1.000
_cell.angle_alpha   90.00
_cell.angle_beta   90.00
_cell.angle_gamma   90.00
#
_symmetry.space_group_name_H-M   'P 1'
#
loop_
_entity.id
_entity.type
_entity.pdbx_description
1 polymer ?
#
loop_
_entity_poly.entity_id
_entity_poly.type
_entity_poly.pdbx_seq_one_letter_code
_entity_poly.pdbx_strand_id
1 'polypeptide(L)' 'RMGIVKLATDGSVWVHSPIELDERTRAVVDALGVVRHVVSPNYEHLKYAQQWKDAYPGATLYACPGLKSK' A
#
# COMPACT_ATOMS: atom_id res chain seq x y z
N ARG A 1 9.13 5.97 5.68
CA ARG A 1 9.70 5.60 4.36
C ARG A 1 8.93 4.40 3.83
N MET A 2 8.79 4.29 2.52
CA MET A 2 8.01 3.25 1.85
C MET A 2 8.92 2.49 0.87
N GLY A 3 8.65 1.20 0.67
CA GLY A 3 9.26 0.39 -0.38
C GLY A 3 8.21 -0.05 -1.39
N ILE A 4 8.61 -0.13 -2.67
CA ILE A 4 7.74 -0.59 -3.77
C ILE A 4 8.46 -1.69 -4.53
N VAL A 5 7.73 -2.76 -4.84
CA VAL A 5 8.21 -3.87 -5.67
C VAL A 5 7.21 -4.10 -6.81
N LYS A 6 7.72 -4.17 -8.05
CA LYS A 6 6.95 -4.65 -9.20
C LYS A 6 7.10 -6.16 -9.29
N LEU A 7 5.98 -6.88 -9.26
CA LEU A 7 5.95 -8.34 -9.32
C LEU A 7 6.20 -8.80 -10.75
N ALA A 8 7.20 -9.66 -10.94
CA ALA A 8 7.60 -10.13 -12.27
C ALA A 8 6.54 -11.00 -12.96
N THR A 9 5.64 -11.62 -12.19
CA THR A 9 4.65 -12.57 -12.69
C THR A 9 3.51 -11.92 -13.47
N ASP A 10 3.05 -10.75 -13.06
CA ASP A 10 1.89 -10.06 -13.65
C ASP A 10 2.08 -8.54 -13.79
N GLY A 11 3.25 -8.01 -13.43
CA GLY A 11 3.56 -6.58 -13.47
C GLY A 11 2.83 -5.75 -12.43
N SER A 12 2.10 -6.37 -11.49
CA SER A 12 1.41 -5.67 -10.41
C SER A 12 2.40 -5.13 -9.37
N VAL A 13 1.91 -4.27 -8.48
CA VAL A 13 2.72 -3.56 -7.51
C VAL A 13 2.39 -4.00 -6.08
N TRP A 14 3.46 -4.28 -5.32
CA TRP A 14 3.44 -4.47 -3.87
C TRP A 14 4.05 -3.26 -3.18
N VAL A 15 3.34 -2.73 -2.19
CA VAL A 15 3.71 -1.57 -1.39
C VAL A 15 3.94 -1.99 0.05
N HIS A 16 5.09 -1.62 0.61
CA HIS A 16 5.47 -1.89 1.99
C HIS A 16 5.67 -0.59 2.77
N SER A 17 5.11 -0.50 3.98
CA SER A 17 5.17 0.70 4.83
C SER A 17 4.58 1.94 4.14
N PRO A 18 3.26 1.95 3.81
CA PRO A 18 2.64 3.06 3.11
C PRO A 18 2.85 4.38 3.87
N ILE A 19 3.08 5.43 3.10
CA ILE A 19 3.14 6.83 3.55
C ILE A 19 1.89 7.57 3.06
N GLU A 20 1.81 8.87 3.31
CA GLU A 20 0.76 9.70 2.72
C GLU A 20 0.70 9.51 1.20
N LEU A 21 -0.51 9.30 0.68
CA LEU A 21 -0.73 9.12 -0.75
C LEU A 21 -1.14 10.46 -1.38
N ASP A 22 -0.17 11.35 -1.55
CA ASP A 22 -0.36 12.58 -2.32
C ASP A 22 -0.42 12.31 -3.83
N GLU A 23 -0.84 13.31 -4.62
CA GLU A 23 -1.01 13.17 -6.07
C GLU A 23 0.29 12.75 -6.78
N ARG A 24 1.43 13.28 -6.33
CA ARG A 24 2.75 12.97 -6.90
C ARG A 24 3.13 11.52 -6.63
N THR A 25 2.97 11.07 -5.40
CA THR A 25 3.25 9.69 -4.99
C THR A 25 2.37 8.73 -5.76
N ARG A 26 1.07 9.04 -5.87
CA ARG A 26 0.10 8.25 -6.62
C ARG A 26 0.51 8.13 -8.09
N ALA A 27 0.85 9.24 -8.76
CA ALA A 27 1.25 9.22 -10.16
C ALA A 27 2.50 8.34 -10.41
N VAL A 28 3.48 8.38 -9.51
CA VAL A 28 4.67 7.53 -9.60
C VAL A 28 4.31 6.05 -9.40
N VAL A 29 3.45 5.74 -8.43
CA VAL A 29 3.01 4.37 -8.16
C VAL A 29 2.21 3.81 -9.33
N ASP A 30 1.27 4.59 -9.87
CA ASP A 30 0.41 4.19 -10.99
C ASP A 30 1.22 3.88 -12.26
N ALA A 31 2.32 4.61 -12.48
CA ALA A 31 3.24 4.36 -13.59
C ALA A 31 4.02 3.04 -13.45
N LEU A 32 4.15 2.48 -12.24
CA LEU A 32 4.85 1.20 -12.02
C LEU A 32 3.95 0.00 -12.34
N GLY A 33 2.65 0.12 -12.09
CA GLY A 33 1.65 -0.91 -12.37
C GLY A 33 0.46 -0.86 -11.40
N VAL A 34 -0.49 -1.78 -11.58
CA VAL A 34 -1.68 -1.88 -10.72
C VAL A 34 -1.28 -2.34 -9.32
N VAL A 35 -1.59 -1.53 -8.30
CA VAL A 35 -1.36 -1.91 -6.89
C VAL A 35 -2.30 -3.04 -6.50
N ARG A 36 -1.74 -4.17 -6.05
CA ARG A 36 -2.51 -5.33 -5.57
C ARG A 36 -2.28 -5.66 -4.11
N HIS A 37 -1.15 -5.24 -3.54
CA HIS A 37 -0.79 -5.57 -2.16
C HIS A 37 -0.27 -4.34 -1.44
N VAL A 38 -0.86 -4.01 -0.29
CA VAL A 38 -0.42 -2.92 0.59
C VAL A 38 -0.18 -3.49 1.98
N VAL A 39 1.06 -3.40 2.48
CA VAL A 39 1.46 -3.96 3.78
C VAL A 39 1.79 -2.83 4.74
N SER A 40 1.01 -2.72 5.82
CA SER A 40 1.23 -1.81 6.94
C SER A 40 1.83 -2.60 8.13
N PRO A 41 3.16 -2.67 8.28
CA PRO A 41 3.81 -3.62 9.20
C PRO A 41 3.67 -3.23 10.69
N ASN A 42 3.29 -1.99 11.00
CA ASN A 42 3.09 -1.50 12.36
C ASN A 42 1.95 -0.46 12.41
N TYR A 43 1.65 0.05 13.61
CA TYR A 43 0.56 1.01 13.84
C TYR A 43 0.81 2.40 13.24
N GLU A 44 2.07 2.85 13.13
CA GLU A 44 2.41 4.16 12.58
C GLU A 44 2.05 4.30 11.09
N HIS A 45 1.99 3.20 10.35
CA HIS A 45 1.59 3.17 8.95
C HIS A 45 0.07 3.00 8.76
N LEU A 46 -0.67 2.65 9.81
CA LEU A 46 -2.12 2.44 9.74
C LEU A 46 -2.85 3.73 9.35
N LYS A 47 -2.34 4.90 9.76
CA LYS A 47 -2.93 6.21 9.41
C LYS A 47 -3.09 6.42 7.91
N TYR A 48 -2.23 5.82 7.09
CA TYR A 48 -2.27 5.95 5.64
C TYR A 48 -2.95 4.75 4.97
N ALA A 49 -3.03 3.61 5.65
CA ALA A 49 -3.59 2.38 5.10
C ALA A 49 -4.99 2.57 4.50
N GLN A 50 -5.85 3.41 5.11
CA GLN A 50 -7.17 3.71 4.58
C GLN A 50 -7.10 4.50 3.25
N GLN A 51 -6.29 5.54 3.17
CA GLN A 51 -6.10 6.32 1.92
C GLN A 51 -5.67 5.42 0.76
N TRP A 52 -4.77 4.48 1.02
CA TRP A 52 -4.32 3.50 0.03
C TRP A 52 -5.43 2.51 -0.36
N LYS A 53 -6.26 2.07 0.60
CA LYS A 53 -7.39 1.19 0.31
C LYS A 53 -8.46 1.90 -0.52
N ASP A 54 -8.71 3.18 -0.26
CA ASP A 54 -9.69 3.99 -0.99
C ASP A 54 -9.22 4.28 -2.42
N ALA A 55 -7.92 4.61 -2.60
CA ALA A 55 -7.35 4.84 -3.92
C ALA A 55 -7.20 3.56 -4.76
N TYR A 56 -6.95 2.42 -4.10
CA TYR A 56 -6.75 1.12 -4.72
C TYR A 56 -7.72 0.07 -4.12
N PRO A 57 -9.03 0.15 -4.41
CA PRO A 57 -10.04 -0.70 -3.78
C PRO A 57 -9.84 -2.19 -4.07
N GLY A 58 -9.22 -2.53 -5.21
CA GLY A 58 -8.86 -3.90 -5.58
C GLY A 58 -7.61 -4.46 -4.87
N ALA A 59 -6.88 -3.65 -4.09
CA ALA A 59 -5.70 -4.09 -3.37
C ALA A 59 -6.07 -4.82 -2.06
N THR A 60 -5.36 -5.89 -1.76
CA THR A 60 -5.41 -6.54 -0.45
C THR A 60 -4.57 -5.73 0.53
N LEU A 61 -5.21 -5.31 1.63
CA LEU A 61 -4.54 -4.61 2.72
C LEU A 61 -4.14 -5.61 3.81
N TYR A 62 -2.85 -5.68 4.10
CA TYR A 62 -2.28 -6.46 5.19
C TYR A 62 -1.95 -5.51 6.34
N ALA A 63 -2.75 -5.55 7.39
CA ALA A 63 -2.53 -4.75 8.58
C ALA A 63 -1.61 -5.45 9.59
N CYS A 64 -1.08 -4.69 10.54
CA CYS A 64 -0.25 -5.22 11.61
C CYS A 64 -1.00 -6.26 12.45
N PRO A 65 -0.33 -7.36 12.85
CA PRO A 65 -0.89 -8.32 13.79
C PRO A 65 -1.18 -7.61 15.12
N GLY A 66 -2.43 -7.65 15.57
CA GLY A 66 -2.90 -6.94 16.78
C GLY A 66 -3.96 -5.86 16.52
N LEU A 67 -4.26 -5.53 15.26
CA LEU A 67 -5.35 -4.59 14.96
C LEU A 67 -6.73 -5.12 15.42
N LYS A 68 -6.94 -6.44 15.41
CA LYS A 68 -8.20 -7.08 15.84
C LYS A 68 -8.44 -7.04 17.36
N SER A 69 -7.42 -6.72 18.15
CA SER A 69 -7.49 -6.70 19.62
C SER A 69 -7.65 -5.28 20.20
N LYS A 70 -8.11 -4.32 19.39
CA LYS A 70 -8.35 -2.94 19.81
C LYS A 70 -9.78 -2.52 19.51
#